data_AF-A0A061P526-F1
#
_entry.id   AF-A0A061P526-F1
#
_cell.length_a   1.000
_cell.length_b   1.000
_cell.length_c   1.000
_cell.angle_alpha   90.00
_cell.angle_beta   90.00
_cell.angle_gamma   90.00
#
_symmetry.space_group_name_H-M   'P 1'
#
loop_
_entity.id
_entity.type
_entity.pdbx_description
1 polymer ?
#
loop_
_entity_poly.entity_id
_entity_poly.type
_entity_poly.pdbx_seq_one_letter_code
_entity_poly.pdbx_strand_id
1 'polypeptide(L)'
;MLLMIDNYDSFTYNLVQYFGELGEECHVYRNDEITLQEMEKLNPDRLVISPGPCDPDQAGISLAAIEHFSGKIPVLGVCLGHQAIGQVFGGRVVRAPRLMHGKTSKLMHDNQSLYKEIPQGTEIMRYHSLTVDEASLPSSLIATSRTEEGELMAFAIEHIRPKGCNST
;
A
#
# COMPACT_ATOMS: atom_id res chain seq x y z
N MET A 1 -17.32 4.30 3.27
CA MET A 1 -16.78 3.23 4.13
C MET A 1 -15.45 2.73 3.56
N LEU A 2 -14.45 2.60 4.42
CA LEU A 2 -13.12 2.08 4.13
C LEU A 2 -13.05 0.62 4.57
N LEU A 3 -12.73 -0.28 3.63
CA LEU A 3 -12.49 -1.68 3.93
C LEU A 3 -11.01 -1.93 4.18
N MET A 4 -10.68 -2.43 5.37
CA MET A 4 -9.33 -2.80 5.79
C MET A 4 -9.21 -4.33 5.80
N ILE A 5 -8.26 -4.87 5.03
CA ILE A 5 -7.87 -6.28 5.14
C ILE A 5 -6.66 -6.38 6.07
N ASP A 6 -6.90 -6.98 7.24
CA ASP A 6 -5.88 -7.24 8.25
C ASP A 6 -5.11 -8.54 7.95
N ASN A 7 -3.82 -8.41 7.72
CA ASN A 7 -2.90 -9.54 7.59
C ASN A 7 -2.29 -9.95 8.95
N TYR A 8 -3.07 -9.87 10.04
CA TYR A 8 -2.64 -10.22 11.40
C TYR A 8 -1.48 -9.37 11.94
N ASP A 9 -1.49 -8.06 11.66
CA ASP A 9 -0.44 -7.17 12.13
C ASP A 9 -0.80 -6.42 13.41
N SER A 10 0.21 -6.22 14.27
CA SER A 10 0.04 -5.49 15.52
C SER A 10 -0.25 -3.99 15.33
N PHE A 11 0.05 -3.41 14.17
CA PHE A 11 -0.14 -1.99 13.88
C PHE A 11 -1.41 -1.69 13.09
N THR A 12 -2.19 -2.70 12.67
CA THR A 12 -3.44 -2.49 11.92
C THR A 12 -4.37 -1.51 12.63
N TYR A 13 -4.55 -1.66 13.95
CA TYR A 13 -5.45 -0.79 14.70
C TYR A 13 -4.94 0.64 14.92
N ASN A 14 -3.63 0.89 14.78
CA ASN A 14 -3.12 2.26 14.75
C ASN A 14 -3.61 2.99 13.50
N LEU A 15 -3.65 2.30 12.35
CA LEU A 15 -4.19 2.85 11.10
C LEU A 15 -5.70 3.08 11.22
N VAL A 16 -6.43 2.07 11.73
CA VAL A 16 -7.89 2.16 11.93
C VAL A 16 -8.26 3.33 12.83
N GLN A 17 -7.53 3.51 13.94
CA GLN A 17 -7.76 4.65 14.84
C GLN A 17 -7.56 5.98 14.10
N TYR A 18 -6.46 6.13 13.37
CA TYR A 18 -6.16 7.39 12.68
C TYR A 18 -7.18 7.70 11.57
N PHE A 19 -7.62 6.69 10.82
CA PHE A 19 -8.72 6.87 9.87
C PHE A 19 -10.03 7.27 10.57
N GLY A 20 -10.34 6.68 11.72
CA GLY A 20 -11.49 7.07 12.54
C GLY A 20 -11.41 8.52 13.04
N GLU A 21 -10.22 8.99 13.44
CA GLU A 21 -9.97 10.39 13.81
C GLU A 21 -10.20 11.36 12.64
N LEU A 22 -9.98 10.89 11.40
CA LEU A 22 -10.29 11.63 10.17
C LEU A 22 -11.78 11.51 9.75
N GLY A 23 -12.61 10.80 10.52
CA GLY A 23 -14.04 10.63 10.26
C GLY A 23 -14.40 9.50 9.30
N GLU A 24 -13.45 8.61 8.98
CA GLU A 24 -13.69 7.46 8.11
C GLU A 24 -14.25 6.28 8.89
N GLU A 25 -15.38 5.73 8.42
CA GLU A 25 -15.91 4.47 8.91
C GLU A 25 -15.08 3.31 8.35
N CYS A 26 -14.35 2.61 9.22
CA CYS A 26 -13.49 1.49 8.85
C CYS A 26 -14.13 0.14 9.20
N HIS A 27 -14.26 -0.73 8.20
CA HIS A 27 -14.65 -2.13 8.40
C HIS A 27 -13.41 -3.00 8.24
N VAL A 28 -13.06 -3.76 9.28
CA VAL A 28 -11.82 -4.54 9.34
C VAL A 28 -12.16 -6.01 9.27
N TYR A 29 -11.55 -6.74 8.34
CA TYR A 29 -11.65 -8.20 8.22
C TYR A 29 -10.25 -8.79 8.10
N ARG A 30 -10.03 -9.95 8.70
CA ARG A 30 -8.78 -10.68 8.45
C ARG A 30 -8.76 -11.27 7.05
N ASN A 31 -7.55 -11.51 6.54
CA ASN A 31 -7.34 -11.96 5.16
C ASN A 31 -7.94 -13.35 4.82
N ASP A 32 -8.47 -14.07 5.81
CA ASP A 32 -9.12 -15.38 5.71
C ASP A 32 -10.58 -15.37 6.22
N GLU A 33 -11.07 -14.23 6.70
CA GLU A 33 -12.42 -14.08 7.28
C GLU A 33 -13.42 -13.43 6.32
N ILE A 34 -13.00 -13.09 5.10
CA ILE A 34 -13.87 -12.47 4.08
C ILE A 34 -13.53 -12.96 2.67
N THR A 35 -14.57 -13.13 1.85
CA THR A 35 -14.46 -13.49 0.43
C THR A 35 -14.61 -12.27 -0.49
N LEU A 36 -14.09 -12.34 -1.72
CA LEU A 36 -14.28 -11.26 -2.70
C LEU A 36 -15.76 -10.91 -2.93
N GLN A 37 -16.64 -11.92 -2.97
CA GLN A 37 -18.08 -11.72 -3.17
C GLN A 37 -18.73 -10.97 -1.99
N GLU A 38 -18.25 -11.19 -0.77
CA GLU A 38 -18.70 -10.43 0.40
C GLU A 38 -18.16 -9.01 0.35
N MET A 39 -16.89 -8.82 -0.03
CA MET A 39 -16.32 -7.49 -0.23
C MET A 39 -17.10 -6.67 -1.27
N GLU A 40 -17.50 -7.28 -2.40
CA GLU A 40 -18.33 -6.61 -3.40
C GLU A 40 -19.69 -6.17 -2.82
N LYS A 41 -20.33 -7.02 -2.00
CA LYS A 41 -21.61 -6.69 -1.35
C LYS A 41 -21.50 -5.58 -0.33
N LEU A 42 -20.34 -5.44 0.33
CA LEU A 42 -20.06 -4.32 1.22
C LEU A 42 -19.95 -2.99 0.47
N ASN A 43 -19.70 -3.03 -0.85
CA ASN A 43 -19.56 -1.86 -1.71
C ASN A 43 -18.63 -0.78 -1.12
N PRO A 44 -17.36 -1.11 -0.82
CA PRO A 44 -16.45 -0.18 -0.18
C PRO A 44 -16.06 0.96 -1.12
N ASP A 45 -15.88 2.16 -0.56
CA ASP A 45 -15.39 3.31 -1.32
C ASP A 45 -13.87 3.26 -1.52
N ARG A 46 -13.16 2.56 -0.61
CA ARG A 46 -11.70 2.49 -0.53
C ARG A 46 -11.28 1.16 0.06
N LEU A 47 -10.14 0.64 -0.39
CA LEU A 47 -9.52 -0.57 0.13
C LEU A 47 -8.14 -0.25 0.72
N VAL A 48 -7.89 -0.73 1.94
CA VAL A 48 -6.57 -0.71 2.57
C VAL A 48 -6.13 -2.13 2.87
N ILE A 49 -4.90 -2.47 2.46
CA ILE A 49 -4.25 -3.73 2.81
C ILE A 49 -3.21 -3.42 3.87
N SER A 50 -3.40 -4.00 5.05
CA SER A 50 -2.56 -3.71 6.21
C SER A 50 -1.15 -4.33 6.08
N PRO A 51 -0.22 -3.94 6.97
CA PRO A 51 1.01 -4.70 7.18
C PRO A 51 0.71 -6.13 7.62
N GLY A 52 1.72 -6.98 7.68
CA GLY A 52 1.59 -8.36 8.15
C GLY A 52 2.95 -8.99 8.39
N PRO A 53 3.02 -10.03 9.24
CA PRO A 53 4.12 -10.96 9.18
C PRO A 53 4.07 -11.72 7.85
N CYS A 54 5.21 -12.26 7.42
CA CYS A 54 5.36 -13.12 6.23
C CYS A 54 5.47 -12.41 4.87
N ASP A 55 5.61 -13.24 3.83
CA ASP A 55 5.77 -12.86 2.43
C ASP A 55 4.40 -12.62 1.77
N PRO A 56 4.26 -11.68 0.81
CA PRO A 56 3.00 -11.43 0.09
C PRO A 56 2.31 -12.67 -0.48
N ASP A 57 3.06 -13.71 -0.87
CA ASP A 57 2.50 -14.99 -1.36
C ASP A 57 1.59 -15.68 -0.33
N GLN A 58 1.70 -15.32 0.95
CA GLN A 58 0.94 -15.88 2.05
C GLN A 58 -0.15 -14.92 2.58
N ALA A 59 -0.39 -13.77 1.92
CA ALA A 59 -1.29 -12.73 2.40
C ALA A 59 -2.79 -13.02 2.18
N GLY A 60 -3.19 -14.29 2.10
CA GLY A 60 -4.59 -14.72 1.96
C GLY A 60 -5.31 -14.06 0.77
N ILE A 61 -6.49 -13.49 1.04
CA ILE A 61 -7.32 -12.81 0.03
C ILE A 61 -6.68 -11.53 -0.53
N SER A 62 -5.62 -11.00 0.10
CA SER A 62 -5.07 -9.65 -0.20
C SER A 62 -4.65 -9.48 -1.66
N LEU A 63 -3.95 -10.46 -2.25
CA LEU A 63 -3.51 -10.37 -3.66
C LEU A 63 -4.71 -10.32 -4.61
N ALA A 64 -5.68 -11.21 -4.39
CA ALA A 64 -6.90 -11.28 -5.19
C ALA A 64 -7.77 -10.02 -5.02
N ALA A 65 -7.83 -9.46 -3.80
CA ALA A 65 -8.51 -8.20 -3.50
C ALA A 65 -7.85 -7.03 -4.24
N ILE A 66 -6.53 -6.91 -4.20
CA ILE A 66 -5.80 -5.86 -4.93
C ILE A 66 -6.08 -5.97 -6.42
N GLU A 67 -5.93 -7.16 -7.01
CA GLU A 67 -6.18 -7.38 -8.44
C GLU A 67 -7.63 -7.03 -8.81
N HIS A 68 -8.59 -7.43 -7.98
CA HIS A 68 -10.00 -7.22 -8.24
C HIS A 68 -10.44 -5.75 -8.13
N PHE A 69 -9.96 -5.02 -7.12
CA PHE A 69 -10.44 -3.67 -6.79
C PHE A 69 -9.60 -2.54 -7.40
N SER A 70 -8.36 -2.82 -7.80
CA SER A 70 -7.52 -1.82 -8.46
C SER A 70 -8.16 -1.31 -9.75
N GLY A 71 -8.19 0.02 -9.90
CA GLY A 71 -8.86 0.69 -11.02
C GLY A 71 -10.39 0.83 -10.88
N LYS A 72 -11.00 0.20 -9.87
CA LYS A 72 -12.41 0.41 -9.50
C LYS A 72 -12.56 1.40 -8.35
N ILE A 73 -11.74 1.22 -7.31
CA ILE A 73 -11.68 2.08 -6.13
C ILE A 73 -10.23 2.38 -5.77
N PRO A 74 -9.95 3.44 -5.00
CA PRO A 74 -8.62 3.69 -4.44
C PRO A 74 -8.16 2.53 -3.57
N VAL A 75 -6.94 2.05 -3.81
CA VAL A 75 -6.28 0.99 -3.04
C VAL A 75 -5.00 1.54 -2.41
N LEU A 76 -4.83 1.35 -1.10
CA LEU A 76 -3.62 1.69 -0.36
C LEU A 76 -3.03 0.43 0.28
N GLY A 77 -1.74 0.20 0.10
CA GLY A 77 -1.02 -0.90 0.74
C GLY A 77 0.07 -0.37 1.66
N VAL A 78 0.16 -0.91 2.87
CA VAL A 78 1.19 -0.53 3.86
C VAL A 78 2.06 -1.75 4.16
N CYS A 79 3.39 -1.59 4.09
CA CYS A 79 4.36 -2.66 4.35
C CYS A 79 4.09 -3.93 3.50
N LEU A 80 3.53 -5.00 4.07
CA LEU A 80 3.11 -6.20 3.34
C LEU A 80 2.11 -5.85 2.22
N GLY A 81 1.13 -4.98 2.51
CA GLY A 81 0.19 -4.50 1.50
C GLY A 81 0.87 -3.74 0.36
N HIS A 82 1.92 -2.97 0.66
CA HIS A 82 2.71 -2.29 -0.37
C HIS A 82 3.45 -3.30 -1.27
N GLN A 83 4.07 -4.32 -0.66
CA GLN A 83 4.76 -5.39 -1.38
C GLN A 83 3.79 -6.21 -2.24
N ALA A 84 2.60 -6.53 -1.71
CA ALA A 84 1.53 -7.23 -2.39
C ALA A 84 1.04 -6.47 -3.63
N ILE A 85 0.87 -5.14 -3.55
CA ILE A 85 0.56 -4.32 -4.73
C ILE A 85 1.70 -4.42 -5.75
N GLY A 86 2.95 -4.27 -5.30
CA GLY A 86 4.11 -4.40 -6.16
C GLY A 86 4.08 -5.70 -6.95
N GLN A 87 3.85 -6.81 -6.25
CA GLN A 87 3.78 -8.15 -6.83
C GLN A 87 2.62 -8.34 -7.81
N VAL A 88 1.40 -7.93 -7.44
CA VAL A 88 0.21 -8.04 -8.32
C VAL A 88 0.44 -7.36 -9.65
N PHE A 89 1.13 -6.21 -9.64
CA PHE A 89 1.41 -5.45 -10.85
C PHE A 89 2.70 -5.89 -11.57
N GLY A 90 3.44 -6.88 -11.07
CA GLY A 90 4.60 -7.48 -11.73
C GLY A 90 5.97 -7.03 -11.21
N GLY A 91 6.01 -6.21 -10.16
CA GLY A 91 7.24 -5.91 -9.42
C GLY A 91 7.71 -7.11 -8.60
N ARG A 92 9.03 -7.23 -8.40
CA ARG A 92 9.62 -8.32 -7.60
C ARG A 92 9.82 -7.89 -6.16
N VAL A 93 9.42 -8.74 -5.23
CA VAL A 93 9.71 -8.57 -3.81
C VAL A 93 11.02 -9.28 -3.49
N VAL A 94 11.96 -8.54 -2.94
CA VAL A 94 13.33 -9.00 -2.65
C VAL A 94 13.70 -8.68 -1.21
N ARG A 95 14.78 -9.28 -0.71
CA ARG A 95 15.33 -8.89 0.59
C ARG A 95 15.82 -7.45 0.54
N ALA A 96 15.47 -6.68 1.57
CA ALA A 96 15.95 -5.32 1.70
C ALA A 96 17.49 -5.33 1.84
N PRO A 97 18.19 -4.36 1.22
CA PRO A 97 19.66 -4.27 1.29
C PRO A 97 20.14 -4.00 2.73
N ARG A 98 19.31 -3.34 3.54
CA ARG A 98 19.54 -3.08 4.97
C ARG A 98 18.34 -3.54 5.78
N LEU A 99 18.58 -4.31 6.84
CA LEU A 99 17.57 -4.67 7.82
C LEU A 99 17.27 -3.48 8.72
N MET A 100 16.02 -3.01 8.69
CA MET A 100 15.56 -1.84 9.44
C MET A 100 14.43 -2.26 10.37
N HIS A 101 14.70 -2.32 11.67
CA HIS A 101 13.70 -2.61 12.70
C HIS A 101 13.79 -1.53 13.78
N GLY A 102 12.78 -0.66 13.85
CA GLY A 102 12.77 0.46 14.79
C GLY A 102 13.80 1.55 14.50
N LYS A 103 14.23 1.69 13.24
CA LYS A 103 15.18 2.72 12.81
C LYS A 103 14.49 3.78 11.98
N THR A 104 14.98 5.01 12.06
CA THR A 104 14.50 6.11 11.24
C THR A 104 15.30 6.26 9.95
N SER A 105 14.67 6.84 8.93
CA SER A 105 15.33 7.29 7.71
C SER A 105 14.69 8.57 7.24
N LYS A 106 15.45 9.41 6.52
CA LYS A 106 14.91 10.60 5.87
C LYS A 106 14.18 10.20 4.60
N LEU A 107 12.93 10.63 4.47
CA LEU A 107 12.11 10.43 3.29
C LEU A 107 12.38 11.53 2.25
N MET A 108 12.72 11.11 1.04
CA MET A 108 12.80 11.95 -0.15
C MET A 108 11.64 11.59 -1.07
N HIS A 109 10.91 12.58 -1.58
CA HIS A 109 9.72 12.32 -2.40
C HIS A 109 9.54 13.33 -3.54
N ASP A 110 8.63 13.03 -4.44
CA ASP A 110 8.35 13.84 -5.64
C ASP A 110 7.54 15.13 -5.38
N ASN A 111 7.07 15.35 -4.15
CA ASN A 111 6.18 16.46 -3.73
C ASN A 111 4.80 16.44 -4.41
N GLN A 112 4.37 15.28 -4.91
CA GLN A 112 3.09 15.12 -5.59
C GLN A 112 2.12 14.31 -4.73
N SER A 113 0.83 14.38 -5.09
CA SER A 113 -0.23 13.56 -4.51
C SER A 113 -0.22 13.56 -2.98
N LEU A 114 0.14 12.43 -2.35
CA LEU A 114 0.18 12.25 -0.89
C LEU A 114 1.24 13.13 -0.20
N TYR A 115 2.21 13.67 -0.95
CA TYR A 115 3.36 14.37 -0.40
C TYR A 115 3.28 15.90 -0.46
N LYS A 116 2.18 16.49 -0.95
CA LYS A 116 2.08 17.94 -1.20
C LYS A 116 2.38 18.82 0.01
N GLU A 117 2.12 18.33 1.22
CA GLU A 117 2.30 19.07 2.46
C GLU A 117 3.30 18.39 3.41
N ILE A 118 4.03 17.39 2.92
CA ILE A 118 5.06 16.68 3.67
C ILE A 118 6.41 17.35 3.37
N PRO A 119 7.15 17.83 4.38
CA PRO A 119 8.48 18.39 4.16
C PRO A 119 9.48 17.35 3.63
N GLN A 120 10.39 17.80 2.76
CA GLN A 120 11.52 16.96 2.34
C GLN A 120 12.39 16.58 3.53
N GLY A 121 12.82 15.32 3.58
CA GLY A 121 13.66 14.80 4.65
C GLY A 121 12.91 14.53 5.95
N THR A 122 11.56 14.50 5.95
CA THR A 122 10.78 14.03 7.10
C THR A 122 11.29 12.67 7.58
N GLU A 123 11.50 12.55 8.89
CA GLU A 123 11.90 11.28 9.48
C GLU A 123 10.73 10.29 9.47
N ILE A 124 10.96 9.13 8.88
CA ILE A 124 10.01 8.02 8.86
C ILE A 124 10.57 6.82 9.59
N MET A 125 9.67 6.07 10.22
CA MET A 125 10.00 4.84 10.93
C MET A 125 9.98 3.65 9.97
N ARG A 126 10.98 2.76 10.05
CA ARG A 126 11.12 1.61 9.15
C ARG A 126 11.23 0.29 9.93
N TYR A 127 10.51 -0.71 9.44
CA TYR A 127 10.34 -2.02 10.09
C TYR A 127 10.49 -3.24 9.15
N HIS A 128 10.93 -3.04 7.91
CA HIS A 128 10.86 -4.09 6.89
C HIS A 128 12.17 -4.86 6.69
N SER A 129 12.03 -6.15 6.37
CA SER A 129 13.08 -7.07 5.94
C SER A 129 13.05 -7.35 4.44
N LEU A 130 11.90 -7.13 3.81
CA LEU A 130 11.66 -7.22 2.37
C LEU A 130 11.34 -5.84 1.79
N THR A 131 11.56 -5.66 0.49
CA THR A 131 11.18 -4.46 -0.25
C THR A 131 10.86 -4.82 -1.70
N VAL A 132 10.16 -3.93 -2.40
CA VAL A 132 9.97 -4.08 -3.85
C VAL A 132 11.24 -3.59 -4.56
N ASP A 133 11.77 -4.40 -5.48
CA ASP A 133 12.92 -4.05 -6.29
C ASP A 133 12.55 -2.98 -7.32
N GLU A 134 13.06 -1.76 -7.11
CA GLU A 134 12.79 -0.61 -7.99
C GLU A 134 13.15 -0.89 -9.45
N ALA A 135 14.24 -1.62 -9.71
CA ALA A 135 14.66 -1.95 -11.07
C ALA A 135 13.72 -2.92 -11.78
N SER A 136 12.84 -3.59 -11.03
CA SER A 136 11.82 -4.48 -11.55
C SER A 136 10.45 -3.84 -11.70
N LEU A 137 10.29 -2.56 -11.32
CA LEU A 137 9.00 -1.90 -11.44
C LEU A 137 8.58 -1.83 -12.92
N PRO A 138 7.38 -2.35 -13.26
CA PRO A 138 6.82 -2.16 -14.59
C PRO A 138 6.39 -0.70 -14.77
N SER A 139 6.17 -0.28 -16.01
CA SER A 139 5.77 1.11 -16.30
C SER A 139 4.48 1.54 -15.60
N SER A 140 3.61 0.57 -15.27
CA SER A 140 2.38 0.80 -14.51
C SER A 140 2.60 1.17 -13.04
N LEU A 141 3.83 1.07 -12.51
CA LEU A 141 4.18 1.48 -11.16
C LEU A 141 5.24 2.58 -11.21
N ILE A 142 4.88 3.76 -10.70
CA ILE A 142 5.76 4.93 -10.67
C ILE A 142 6.31 5.09 -9.27
N ALA A 143 7.63 4.98 -9.10
CA ALA A 143 8.29 5.27 -7.83
C ALA A 143 8.10 6.74 -7.44
N THR A 144 7.52 6.97 -6.26
CA THR A 144 7.14 8.32 -5.78
C THR A 144 8.02 8.80 -4.61
N SER A 145 8.67 7.88 -3.89
CA SER A 145 9.57 8.23 -2.80
C SER A 145 10.67 7.21 -2.55
N ARG A 146 11.77 7.69 -1.97
CA ARG A 146 12.97 6.93 -1.60
C ARG A 146 13.54 7.41 -0.26
N THR A 147 14.43 6.65 0.35
CA THR A 147 15.29 7.18 1.42
C THR A 147 16.38 8.10 0.85
N GLU A 148 17.07 8.85 1.70
CA GLU A 148 18.25 9.64 1.32
C GLU A 148 19.35 8.78 0.66
N GLU A 149 19.44 7.49 1.00
CA GLU A 149 20.37 6.54 0.39
C GLU A 149 19.81 5.82 -0.85
N GLY A 150 18.64 6.23 -1.33
CA GLY A 150 18.06 5.75 -2.60
C GLY A 150 17.23 4.48 -2.50
N GLU A 151 16.82 4.03 -1.31
CA GLU A 151 15.94 2.87 -1.19
C GLU A 151 14.48 3.24 -1.47
N LEU A 152 13.82 2.52 -2.37
CA LEU A 152 12.40 2.71 -2.68
C LEU A 152 11.52 2.65 -1.43
N MET A 153 10.68 3.67 -1.23
CA MET A 153 9.77 3.76 -0.08
C MET A 153 8.30 3.75 -0.44
N ALA A 154 7.93 4.27 -1.61
CA ALA A 154 6.58 4.15 -2.13
C ALA A 154 6.59 4.22 -3.65
N PHE A 155 5.53 3.67 -4.23
CA PHE A 155 5.16 3.86 -5.63
C PHE A 155 3.66 4.10 -5.72
N ALA A 156 3.24 4.70 -6.82
CA ALA A 156 1.86 4.83 -7.21
C ALA A 156 1.58 3.94 -8.42
N ILE A 157 0.36 3.42 -8.51
CA ILE A 157 -0.12 2.78 -9.73
C ILE A 157 -0.36 3.92 -10.74
N GLU A 158 0.38 3.93 -11.85
CA GLU A 158 0.16 4.87 -12.95
C GLU A 158 -1.30 4.78 -13.36
N HIS A 159 -1.99 5.93 -13.40
CA HIS A 159 -3.39 5.99 -13.73
C HIS A 159 -3.69 5.08 -14.93
N ILE A 160 -4.44 4.01 -14.69
CA ILE A 160 -5.40 3.49 -15.67
C ILE A 160 -6.37 4.64 -15.88
N ARG A 161 -5.97 5.63 -16.68
CA ARG A 161 -6.89 6.64 -17.18
C ARG A 161 -7.99 5.83 -17.83
N PRO A 162 -9.27 6.00 -17.45
CA PRO A 162 -10.32 5.64 -18.39
C PRO A 162 -9.98 6.38 -19.67
N LYS A 163 -9.76 5.65 -20.77
CA LYS A 163 -9.73 6.26 -22.10
C LYS A 163 -11.08 6.98 -22.26
N GLY A 164 -11.08 8.30 -22.10
CA GLY A 164 -12.26 9.13 -22.30
C GLY A 164 -12.74 9.86 -21.04
N CYS A 165 -12.01 10.87 -20.61
CA CYS A 165 -12.65 12.04 -20.03
C CYS A 165 -11.90 13.27 -20.57
N ASN A 166 -12.32 13.70 -21.76
CA ASN A 166 -11.96 15.01 -22.29
C ASN A 166 -12.68 16.04 -21.42
N SER A 167 -11.90 16.89 -20.75
CA SER A 167 -12.37 18.11 -20.12
C SER A 167 -12.99 19.02 -21.16
N THR A 168 -14.28 19.32 -21.02
CA THR A 168 -14.84 20.63 -21.37
C THR A 168 -14.80 21.53 -20.16
#